data_AF-A0A4P6EPL0-F1
#
_entry.id   AF-A0A4P6EPL0-F1
#
_cell.length_a   1.000
_cell.length_b   1.000
_cell.length_c   1.000
_cell.angle_alpha   90.00
_cell.angle_beta   90.00
_cell.angle_gamma   90.00
#
_symmetry.space_group_name_H-M   'P 1'
#
loop_
_entity.id
_entity.type
_entity.pdbx_description
1 polymer ?
#
loop_
_entity_poly.entity_id
_entity_poly.type
_entity_poly.pdbx_seq_one_letter_code
_entity_poly.pdbx_strand_id
1 'polypeptide(L)'
;MVFLLRQLYDLVLIDAGAHVTPVQAAAVEVADEVVQVVTPDLVSLRALRRNVGWWESLGVRKPDAVRVLVNRHTSADEVQFDAVRQLSPAPVLATSVPHLGRNLETAMNSRSPHLVESENWWRALRAVGDELHVLRAVPGAQVPAANARRRSLRPGSRRSSDAGTETAAPSSRAGRRAAPAAQSGAVSVELLGALPVLLLVLLTLAQLAAASLTYVWAGHGAAAAAREAAVAPYDIAAAQAAVREAVPSSVAHTMHVTITRNGAASGEVGVRVRTPVPLLLPGLGSPWDITVDRRVVTEP
;
A
#
# COMPACT_ATOMS: atom_id res chain seq x y z
N MET A 1 -0.94 29.08 3.13
CA MET A 1 -1.82 28.62 4.22
C MET A 1 -1.07 28.37 5.52
N VAL A 2 0.05 27.62 5.53
CA VAL A 2 0.85 27.36 6.75
C VAL A 2 1.31 28.65 7.44
N PHE A 3 1.73 29.68 6.69
CA PHE A 3 2.16 30.95 7.27
C PHE A 3 1.08 31.66 8.12
N LEU A 4 -0.20 31.57 7.71
CA LEU A 4 -1.30 32.14 8.48
C LEU A 4 -1.51 31.38 9.80
N LEU A 5 -1.41 30.04 9.76
CA LEU A 5 -1.54 29.21 10.96
C LEU A 5 -0.43 29.53 11.97
N ARG A 6 0.80 29.81 11.50
CA ARG A 6 1.92 30.20 12.36
C ARG A 6 1.70 31.52 13.09
N GLN A 7 0.84 32.41 12.59
CA GLN A 7 0.50 33.65 13.28
C GLN A 7 -0.60 33.47 14.33
N LEU A 8 -1.39 32.40 14.21
CA LEU A 8 -2.59 32.17 15.05
C LEU A 8 -2.37 31.15 16.17
N TYR A 9 -1.37 30.28 16.02
CA TYR A 9 -1.12 29.17 16.94
C TYR A 9 0.35 29.12 17.35
N ASP A 10 0.61 28.84 18.62
CA ASP A 10 1.97 28.66 19.17
C ASP A 10 2.63 27.37 18.66
N LEU A 11 1.82 26.37 18.29
CA LEU A 11 2.28 25.09 17.77
C LEU A 11 1.38 24.65 16.61
N VAL A 12 1.99 24.36 15.48
CA VAL A 12 1.33 23.77 14.31
C VAL A 12 1.95 22.42 14.02
N LEU A 13 1.17 21.35 14.20
CA LEU A 13 1.56 19.99 13.81
C LEU A 13 0.99 19.68 12.43
N ILE A 14 1.86 19.28 11.51
CA ILE A 14 1.47 18.90 10.15
C ILE A 14 1.74 17.40 9.99
N ASP A 15 0.69 16.61 9.76
CA ASP A 15 0.85 15.23 9.32
C ASP A 15 1.21 15.22 7.84
N ALA A 16 2.48 14.98 7.55
CA ALA A 16 3.00 14.91 6.20
C ALA A 16 2.78 13.54 5.54
N GLY A 17 2.23 12.53 6.22
CA GLY A 17 2.05 11.19 5.65
C GLY A 17 3.37 10.47 5.30
N ALA A 18 3.28 9.36 4.55
CA ALA A 18 4.42 8.46 4.28
C ALA A 18 5.07 8.61 2.89
N HIS A 19 4.39 9.30 1.98
CA HIS A 19 4.87 9.51 0.62
C HIS A 19 5.65 10.83 0.51
N VAL A 20 6.32 11.03 -0.63
CA VAL A 20 6.97 12.29 -0.96
C VAL A 20 6.24 12.87 -2.16
N THR A 21 5.56 13.97 -1.94
CA THR A 21 4.78 14.72 -2.93
C THR A 21 5.19 16.19 -2.89
N PRO A 22 4.94 16.97 -3.95
CA PRO A 22 5.26 18.41 -3.95
C PRO A 22 4.61 19.18 -2.80
N VAL A 23 3.38 18.81 -2.40
CA VAL A 23 2.66 19.45 -1.29
C VAL A 23 3.36 19.18 0.05
N GLN A 24 3.79 17.95 0.28
CA GLN A 24 4.55 17.59 1.47
C GLN A 24 5.94 18.25 1.48
N ALA A 25 6.62 18.30 0.33
CA ALA A 25 7.89 18.99 0.19
C ALA A 25 7.80 20.46 0.63
N ALA A 26 6.78 21.18 0.16
CA ALA A 26 6.53 22.56 0.56
C ALA A 26 6.27 22.70 2.06
N ALA A 27 5.56 21.74 2.69
CA ALA A 27 5.33 21.74 4.13
C ALA A 27 6.60 21.46 4.93
N VAL A 28 7.41 20.50 4.50
CA VAL A 28 8.70 20.12 5.11
C VAL A 28 9.72 21.25 4.97
N GLU A 29 9.74 21.95 3.84
CA GLU A 29 10.64 23.07 3.56
C GLU A 29 10.43 24.25 4.52
N VAL A 30 9.17 24.53 4.90
CA VAL A 30 8.82 25.64 5.81
C VAL A 30 8.76 25.23 7.28
N ALA A 31 8.85 23.94 7.60
CA ALA A 31 8.77 23.44 8.97
C ALA A 31 10.05 23.76 9.76
N ASP A 32 9.93 24.27 10.98
CA ASP A 32 11.08 24.47 11.87
C ASP A 32 11.70 23.14 12.26
N GLU A 33 10.85 22.11 12.43
CA GLU A 33 11.24 20.80 12.87
C GLU A 33 10.58 19.71 12.04
N VAL A 34 11.39 18.74 11.59
CA VAL A 34 10.94 17.62 10.77
C VAL A 34 11.25 16.33 11.51
N VAL A 35 10.22 15.56 11.84
CA VAL A 35 10.34 14.29 12.55
C VAL A 35 9.83 13.16 11.68
N GLN A 36 10.72 12.28 11.23
CA GLN A 36 10.37 11.06 10.53
C GLN A 36 10.14 9.94 11.55
N VAL A 37 8.91 9.43 11.60
CA VAL A 37 8.54 8.32 12.48
C VAL A 37 8.88 6.99 11.80
N VAL A 38 9.55 6.10 12.52
CA VAL A 38 9.97 4.78 12.04
C VAL A 38 9.67 3.70 13.06
N THR A 39 9.33 2.50 12.61
CA THR A 39 9.36 1.29 13.44
C THR A 39 10.74 0.62 13.38
N PRO A 40 11.12 -0.14 14.44
CA PRO A 40 12.42 -0.81 14.57
C PRO A 40 12.51 -2.10 13.74
N ASP A 41 12.32 -1.97 12.42
CA ASP A 41 12.44 -3.05 11.45
C ASP A 41 13.16 -2.58 10.17
N LEU A 42 13.70 -3.53 9.40
CA LEU A 42 14.50 -3.20 8.21
C LEU A 42 13.70 -2.52 7.10
N VAL A 43 12.40 -2.80 6.96
CA VAL A 43 11.58 -2.22 5.90
C VAL A 43 11.38 -0.72 6.16
N SER A 44 11.04 -0.39 7.40
CA SER A 44 10.92 0.98 7.90
C SER A 44 12.24 1.77 7.78
N LEU A 45 13.38 1.18 8.14
CA LEU A 45 14.69 1.84 7.99
C LEU A 45 15.10 2.05 6.52
N ARG A 46 14.76 1.12 5.63
CA ARG A 46 14.97 1.32 4.19
C ARG A 46 14.08 2.44 3.64
N ALA A 47 12.84 2.53 4.11
CA ALA A 47 11.94 3.63 3.74
C ALA A 47 12.48 4.98 4.23
N LEU A 48 12.97 5.05 5.47
CA LEU A 48 13.66 6.22 6.02
C LEU A 48 14.83 6.66 5.12
N ARG A 49 15.73 5.73 4.75
CA ARG A 49 16.87 6.04 3.87
C ARG A 49 16.44 6.59 2.51
N ARG A 50 15.41 6.01 1.90
CA ARG A 50 14.87 6.51 0.63
C ARG A 50 14.28 7.91 0.78
N ASN A 51 13.44 8.13 1.78
CA ASN A 51 12.75 9.40 1.99
C ASN A 51 13.75 10.53 2.30
N VAL A 52 14.71 10.29 3.20
CA VAL A 52 15.77 11.26 3.51
C VAL A 52 16.64 11.56 2.29
N GLY A 53 17.01 10.53 1.52
CA GLY A 53 17.75 10.73 0.27
C GLY A 53 16.96 11.52 -0.79
N TRP A 54 15.64 11.38 -0.84
CA TRP A 54 14.78 12.19 -1.71
C TRP A 54 14.67 13.64 -1.22
N TRP A 55 14.59 13.88 0.09
CA TRP A 55 14.61 15.25 0.62
C TRP A 55 15.90 15.98 0.31
N GLU A 56 17.02 15.26 0.40
CA GLU A 56 18.33 15.80 0.07
C GLU A 56 18.47 16.05 -1.45
N SER A 57 18.05 15.11 -2.29
CA SER A 57 18.17 15.26 -3.75
C SER A 57 17.27 16.36 -4.33
N LEU A 58 16.11 16.59 -3.71
CA LEU A 58 15.19 17.67 -4.07
C LEU A 58 15.59 19.02 -3.44
N GLY A 59 16.61 19.05 -2.59
CA GLY A 59 17.05 20.28 -1.90
C GLY A 59 16.09 20.80 -0.83
N VAL A 60 15.16 19.95 -0.36
CA VAL A 60 14.13 20.33 0.62
C VAL A 60 14.72 20.41 2.04
N ARG A 61 15.41 19.34 2.45
CA ARG A 61 16.08 19.23 3.75
C ARG A 61 17.30 18.34 3.64
N LYS A 62 18.37 18.70 4.35
CA LYS A 62 19.56 17.85 4.54
C LYS A 62 19.26 16.76 5.57
N PRO A 63 19.96 15.61 5.53
CA PRO A 63 19.77 14.53 6.50
C PRO A 63 19.88 14.98 7.96
N ASP A 64 20.84 15.85 8.28
CA ASP A 64 21.05 16.37 9.64
C ASP A 64 19.90 17.25 10.16
N ALA A 65 19.08 17.79 9.26
CA ALA A 65 17.92 18.61 9.61
C ALA A 65 16.62 17.80 9.76
N VAL A 66 16.70 16.47 9.64
CA VAL A 66 15.58 15.55 9.86
C VAL A 66 15.86 14.75 11.13
N ARG A 67 14.93 14.72 12.08
CA ARG A 67 15.04 13.88 13.27
C ARG A 67 14.24 12.60 13.12
N VAL A 68 14.74 11.51 13.66
CA VAL A 68 14.11 10.20 13.55
C VAL A 68 13.53 9.79 14.90
N LEU A 69 12.23 9.51 14.93
CA LEU A 69 11.53 9.01 16.11
C LEU A 69 11.25 7.52 15.96
N VAL A 70 11.81 6.71 16.86
CA VAL A 70 11.53 5.26 16.88
C VAL A 70 10.23 5.01 17.63
N ASN A 71 9.25 4.47 16.92
CA ASN A 71 7.92 4.15 17.40
C ASN A 71 7.71 2.65 17.58
N ARG A 72 6.84 2.27 18.52
CA ARG A 72 6.50 0.89 18.88
C ARG A 72 7.71 0.07 19.31
N HIS A 73 8.68 0.69 19.96
CA HIS A 73 9.88 0.01 20.42
C HIS A 73 9.59 -0.97 21.56
N THR A 74 10.19 -2.16 21.47
CA THR A 74 10.25 -3.21 22.48
C THR A 74 11.65 -3.82 22.51
N SER A 75 12.04 -4.43 23.63
CA SER A 75 13.31 -5.14 23.71
C SER A 75 13.38 -6.39 22.81
N ALA A 76 12.23 -6.88 22.34
CA ALA A 76 12.12 -8.07 21.51
C ALA A 76 12.20 -7.76 20.00
N ASP A 77 12.40 -6.49 19.63
CA ASP A 77 12.44 -6.09 18.22
C ASP A 77 13.68 -6.65 17.52
N GLU A 78 13.52 -7.02 16.24
CA GLU A 78 14.59 -7.57 15.39
C GLU A 78 15.74 -6.57 15.25
N VAL A 79 15.42 -5.28 15.13
CA VAL A 79 16.41 -4.20 15.09
C VAL A 79 16.40 -3.44 16.41
N GLN A 80 17.47 -3.61 17.19
CA GLN A 80 17.63 -2.91 18.47
C GLN A 80 17.78 -1.39 18.26
N PHE A 81 17.40 -0.61 19.28
CA PHE A 81 17.45 0.86 19.21
C PHE A 81 18.84 1.42 18.85
N ASP A 82 19.91 0.83 19.38
CA ASP A 82 21.28 1.25 19.05
C ASP A 82 21.66 0.90 17.60
N ALA A 83 21.13 -0.19 17.06
CA ALA A 83 21.31 -0.52 15.65
C ALA A 83 20.55 0.47 14.74
N VAL A 84 19.35 0.91 15.14
CA VAL A 84 18.62 1.99 14.44
C VAL A 84 19.47 3.26 14.40
N ARG A 85 20.08 3.66 15.51
CA ARG A 85 20.97 4.83 15.59
C ARG A 85 22.17 4.75 14.66
N GLN A 86 22.79 3.58 14.53
CA GLN A 86 23.94 3.39 13.64
C GLN A 86 23.55 3.33 12.16
N LEU A 87 22.36 2.79 11.85
CA LEU A 87 21.91 2.59 10.47
C LEU A 87 21.13 3.78 9.89
N SER A 88 20.62 4.66 10.75
CA SER A 88 19.86 5.84 10.34
C SER A 88 20.75 6.84 9.58
N PRO A 89 20.29 7.37 8.44
CA PRO A 89 21.00 8.44 7.72
C PRO A 89 20.87 9.81 8.41
N ALA A 90 20.03 9.91 9.44
CA ALA A 90 19.63 11.15 10.07
C ALA A 90 19.65 11.00 11.62
N PRO A 91 19.83 12.08 12.39
CA PRO A 91 19.86 12.03 13.84
C PRO A 91 18.63 11.37 14.46
N VAL A 92 18.84 10.31 15.25
CA VAL A 92 17.76 9.61 15.96
C VAL A 92 17.58 10.20 17.35
N LEU A 93 16.34 10.50 17.71
CA LEU A 93 15.99 10.97 19.05
C LEU A 93 16.42 9.97 20.12
N ALA A 94 16.77 10.45 21.30
CA ALA A 94 17.08 9.63 22.46
C ALA A 94 15.85 8.96 23.04
N THR A 95 14.70 9.60 22.91
CA THR A 95 13.43 9.05 23.35
C THR A 95 12.84 8.12 22.28
N SER A 96 12.47 6.90 22.67
CA SER A 96 11.64 6.01 21.86
C SER A 96 10.23 5.91 22.41
N VAL A 97 9.26 5.69 21.52
CA VAL A 97 7.86 5.51 21.88
C VAL A 97 7.60 4.01 22.06
N PRO A 98 7.13 3.57 23.24
CA PRO A 98 6.97 2.14 23.55
C PRO A 98 5.80 1.51 22.77
N HIS A 99 5.88 0.20 22.53
CA HIS A 99 4.72 -0.56 22.05
C HIS A 99 3.67 -0.70 23.16
N LEU A 100 2.44 -0.23 22.90
CA LEU A 100 1.35 -0.26 23.87
C LEU A 100 0.16 -1.11 23.43
N GLY A 101 0.15 -1.62 22.19
CA GLY A 101 -0.86 -2.54 21.65
C GLY A 101 -2.30 -2.10 21.98
N ARG A 102 -3.01 -2.95 22.72
CA ARG A 102 -4.42 -2.76 23.14
C ARG A 102 -4.65 -1.50 23.98
N ASN A 103 -3.65 -1.01 24.70
CA ASN A 103 -3.81 0.16 25.57
C ASN A 103 -4.01 1.47 24.79
N LEU A 104 -3.74 1.47 23.47
CA LEU A 104 -4.05 2.59 22.57
C LEU A 104 -5.33 2.38 21.76
N GLU A 105 -5.88 1.16 21.73
CA GLU A 105 -6.95 0.75 20.82
C GLU A 105 -8.22 1.59 21.03
N THR A 106 -8.64 1.76 22.28
CA THR A 106 -9.82 2.59 22.63
C THR A 106 -9.65 4.04 22.17
N ALA A 107 -8.50 4.65 22.47
CA ALA A 107 -8.21 6.03 22.09
C ALA A 107 -8.09 6.21 20.57
N MET A 108 -7.52 5.23 19.86
CA MET A 108 -7.41 5.24 18.41
C MET A 108 -8.77 5.12 17.74
N ASN A 109 -9.59 4.15 18.14
CA ASN A 109 -10.91 3.89 17.54
C ASN A 109 -11.88 5.07 17.74
N SER A 110 -11.76 5.75 18.88
CA SER A 110 -12.56 6.93 19.22
C SER A 110 -11.94 8.26 18.76
N ARG A 111 -10.75 8.23 18.14
CA ARG A 111 -9.95 9.42 17.76
C ARG A 111 -9.77 10.42 18.90
N SER A 112 -9.65 9.92 20.13
CA SER A 112 -9.63 10.70 21.36
C SER A 112 -8.39 10.37 22.18
N PRO A 113 -7.27 11.11 22.00
CA PRO A 113 -6.00 10.82 22.66
C PRO A 113 -6.06 10.87 24.19
N HIS A 114 -6.98 11.66 24.77
CA HIS A 114 -7.15 11.79 26.21
C HIS A 114 -7.66 10.50 26.88
N LEU A 115 -8.18 9.54 26.10
CA LEU A 115 -8.62 8.23 26.60
C LEU A 115 -7.46 7.23 26.77
N VAL A 116 -6.21 7.64 26.49
CA VAL A 116 -5.05 6.79 26.80
C VAL A 116 -4.78 6.87 28.30
N GLU A 117 -5.05 5.78 29.01
CA GLU A 117 -4.81 5.67 30.46
C GLU A 117 -3.34 5.36 30.79
N SER A 118 -2.52 4.95 29.81
CA SER A 118 -1.15 4.53 30.05
C SER A 118 -0.24 5.72 30.39
N GLU A 119 0.24 5.78 31.64
CA GLU A 119 1.23 6.76 32.09
C GLU A 119 2.55 6.71 31.30
N ASN A 120 2.94 5.52 30.85
CA ASN A 120 4.16 5.34 30.07
C ASN A 120 4.06 6.01 28.69
N TRP A 121 2.87 6.00 28.09
CA TRP A 121 2.61 6.74 26.84
C TRP A 121 2.83 8.23 27.03
N TRP A 122 2.15 8.81 28.02
CA TRP A 122 2.21 10.25 28.28
C TRP A 122 3.60 10.70 28.70
N ARG A 123 4.32 9.86 29.46
CA ARG A 123 5.73 10.11 29.81
C ARG A 123 6.63 10.11 28.57
N ALA A 124 6.48 9.13 27.67
CA ALA A 124 7.23 9.08 26.42
C ALA A 124 6.90 10.30 25.53
N LEU A 125 5.62 10.67 25.41
CA LEU A 125 5.18 11.81 24.62
C LEU A 125 5.73 13.14 25.15
N ARG A 126 5.76 13.32 26.48
CA ARG A 126 6.41 14.48 27.12
C ARG A 126 7.90 14.52 26.86
N ALA A 127 8.60 13.38 27.01
CA ALA A 127 10.04 13.30 26.73
C ALA A 127 10.37 13.61 25.26
N VAL A 128 9.55 13.15 24.31
CA VAL A 128 9.66 13.55 22.90
C VAL A 128 9.42 15.06 22.75
N GLY A 129 8.38 15.61 23.37
CA GLY A 129 8.10 17.05 23.33
C GLY A 129 9.22 17.92 23.91
N ASP A 130 9.87 17.48 25.00
CA ASP A 130 11.01 18.14 25.63
C ASP A 130 12.23 18.11 24.72
N GLU A 131 12.53 16.96 24.12
CA GLU A 131 13.65 16.74 23.22
C GLU A 131 13.51 17.52 21.91
N LEU A 132 12.28 17.63 21.38
CA LEU A 132 11.94 18.45 20.22
C LEU A 132 11.77 19.93 20.57
N HIS A 133 11.91 20.31 21.84
CA HIS A 133 11.69 21.66 22.37
C HIS A 133 10.32 22.27 22.07
N VAL A 134 9.32 21.43 21.81
CA VAL A 134 7.93 21.82 21.50
C VAL A 134 7.31 22.58 22.68
N LEU A 135 7.62 22.17 23.91
CA LEU A 135 7.08 22.79 25.12
C LEU A 135 7.70 24.16 25.46
N ARG A 136 8.84 24.53 24.85
CA ARG A 136 9.41 25.87 24.97
C ARG A 136 8.75 26.87 24.01
N ALA A 137 8.10 26.39 22.95
CA ALA A 137 7.35 27.23 22.02
C ALA A 137 6.01 27.71 22.60
N VAL A 138 5.52 27.11 23.70
CA VAL A 138 4.28 27.50 24.38
C VAL A 138 4.63 28.24 25.69
N PRO A 139 4.50 29.57 25.76
CA PRO A 139 4.72 30.30 26.99
C PRO A 139 3.78 29.81 28.10
N GLY A 140 4.33 29.24 29.18
CA GLY A 140 3.56 28.84 30.38
C GLY A 140 3.42 27.33 30.65
N ALA A 141 3.88 26.45 29.75
CA ALA A 141 3.85 25.00 29.97
C ALA A 141 5.05 24.51 30.82
N GLN A 142 5.12 24.89 32.10
CA GLN A 142 6.08 24.28 33.04
C GLN A 142 5.52 22.94 33.54
N VAL A 143 6.09 21.83 33.07
CA VAL A 143 5.85 20.50 33.66
C VAL A 143 6.62 20.41 34.99
N PRO A 144 6.01 19.94 36.11
CA PRO A 144 6.73 19.81 37.37
C PRO A 144 7.87 18.80 37.25
N ALA A 145 9.09 19.24 37.53
CA ALA A 145 10.28 18.40 37.54
C ALA A 145 10.20 17.36 38.67
N ALA A 146 9.73 16.15 38.37
CA ALA A 146 9.71 15.03 39.30
C ALA A 146 11.11 14.39 39.42
N ASN A 147 11.91 14.96 40.32
CA ASN A 147 12.97 14.33 41.14
C ASN A 147 13.60 13.02 40.62
N ALA A 148 14.62 13.17 39.76
CA ALA A 148 15.71 12.20 39.66
C ALA A 148 16.57 12.26 40.94
N ARG A 149 16.26 11.44 41.95
CA ARG A 149 17.17 11.11 43.08
C ARG A 149 16.56 10.03 43.97
N ARG A 150 16.83 8.76 43.63
CA ARG A 150 16.83 7.57 44.52
C ARG A 150 17.18 6.38 43.63
N ARG A 151 18.11 5.49 43.91
CA ARG A 151 19.06 5.33 45.01
C ARG A 151 19.94 4.17 44.54
N SER A 152 21.21 4.41 44.30
CA SER A 152 22.21 3.35 44.14
C SER A 152 22.33 2.61 45.47
N LEU A 153 21.82 1.37 45.54
CA LEU A 153 22.15 0.44 46.61
C LEU A 153 22.48 -0.91 45.98
N ARG A 154 23.78 -1.18 45.90
CA ARG A 154 24.32 -2.55 45.82
C ARG A 154 23.94 -3.30 47.10
N PRO A 155 23.63 -4.60 47.02
CA PRO A 155 23.88 -5.50 48.13
C PRO A 155 25.10 -6.37 47.83
N GLY A 156 26.08 -6.28 48.71
CA GLY A 156 27.24 -7.16 48.75
C GLY A 156 26.91 -8.53 49.33
N SER A 157 27.75 -9.48 48.91
CA SER A 157 27.89 -10.85 49.38
C SER A 157 27.86 -11.04 50.90
N ARG A 158 27.13 -12.06 51.37
CA ARG A 158 27.57 -12.93 52.47
C ARG A 158 27.14 -14.37 52.21
N ARG A 159 28.13 -15.26 52.24
CA ARG A 159 28.00 -16.71 52.42
C ARG A 159 27.67 -16.99 53.88
N SER A 160 26.81 -17.97 54.12
CA SER A 160 26.98 -18.93 55.22
C SER A 160 26.08 -20.14 54.95
N SER A 161 26.74 -21.29 54.85
CA SER A 161 26.24 -22.65 55.03
C SER A 161 25.41 -22.82 56.31
N ASP A 162 24.35 -23.63 56.29
CA ASP A 162 24.35 -24.92 56.99
C ASP A 162 23.14 -25.80 56.62
N ALA A 163 23.25 -27.08 56.97
CA ALA A 163 22.48 -28.24 56.52
C ALA A 163 21.21 -28.60 57.33
N GLY A 164 20.40 -29.51 56.76
CA GLY A 164 19.42 -30.40 57.42
C GLY A 164 18.09 -29.72 57.85
N THR A 165 16.90 -30.31 57.82
CA THR A 165 16.45 -31.72 57.83
C THR A 165 14.97 -31.77 57.41
N GLU A 166 14.54 -32.92 56.93
CA GLU A 166 13.21 -33.33 56.44
C GLU A 166 12.03 -33.05 57.40
N THR A 167 10.83 -32.71 56.87
CA THR A 167 9.57 -33.42 57.20
C THR A 167 8.39 -33.09 56.25
N ALA A 168 7.73 -34.14 55.77
CA ALA A 168 6.29 -34.33 55.50
C ALA A 168 5.48 -33.44 54.51
N ALA A 169 4.91 -34.12 53.51
CA ALA A 169 3.79 -33.69 52.63
C ALA A 169 2.41 -33.85 53.34
N PRO A 170 1.22 -33.68 52.70
CA PRO A 170 0.88 -33.09 51.39
C PRO A 170 -0.29 -32.05 51.45
N SER A 171 -0.51 -31.24 50.41
CA SER A 171 -1.86 -30.73 50.12
C SER A 171 -2.06 -30.36 48.65
N SER A 172 -2.99 -31.08 48.04
CA SER A 172 -3.55 -30.88 46.71
C SER A 172 -4.38 -29.60 46.62
N ARG A 173 -4.06 -28.71 45.68
CA ARG A 173 -5.06 -27.88 45.00
C ARG A 173 -4.73 -27.79 43.50
N ALA A 174 -5.48 -28.58 42.76
CA ALA A 174 -5.64 -28.48 41.33
C ALA A 174 -6.37 -27.17 40.95
N GLY A 175 -6.08 -26.67 39.75
CA GLY A 175 -7.10 -26.03 38.92
C GLY A 175 -6.87 -24.56 38.55
N ARG A 176 -6.15 -24.36 37.43
CA ARG A 176 -6.59 -23.69 36.18
C ARG A 176 -5.47 -22.81 35.61
N ARG A 177 -4.59 -23.44 34.84
CA ARG A 177 -3.82 -22.76 33.80
C ARG A 177 -4.78 -22.44 32.66
N ALA A 178 -5.05 -21.16 32.44
CA ALA A 178 -5.69 -20.69 31.22
C ALA A 178 -4.72 -20.93 30.05
N ALA A 179 -5.17 -21.69 29.07
CA ALA A 179 -4.44 -21.91 27.83
C ALA A 179 -4.30 -20.57 27.07
N PRO A 180 -3.14 -20.29 26.43
CA PRO A 180 -3.06 -19.20 25.47
C PRO A 180 -3.89 -19.60 24.24
N ALA A 181 -4.89 -18.78 23.91
CA ALA A 181 -5.65 -18.93 22.69
C ALA A 181 -4.69 -18.82 21.51
N ALA A 182 -4.53 -19.93 20.78
CA ALA A 182 -3.77 -20.01 19.55
C ALA A 182 -4.37 -19.06 18.50
N GLN A 183 -3.76 -17.89 18.35
CA GLN A 183 -3.95 -17.03 17.18
C GLN A 183 -3.13 -17.61 16.03
N SER A 184 -3.63 -18.71 15.46
CA SER A 184 -3.04 -19.35 14.27
C SER A 184 -4.11 -19.78 13.27
N GLY A 185 -5.25 -19.07 13.25
CA GLY A 185 -6.35 -19.34 12.33
C GLY A 185 -6.90 -18.12 11.58
N ALA A 186 -6.58 -16.89 12.00
CA ALA A 186 -7.20 -15.69 11.45
C ALA A 186 -6.81 -15.41 9.98
N VAL A 187 -5.58 -15.74 9.58
CA VAL A 187 -5.08 -15.51 8.21
C VAL A 187 -5.76 -16.43 7.19
N SER A 188 -6.14 -17.65 7.59
CA SER A 188 -6.76 -18.63 6.68
C SER A 188 -8.21 -18.28 6.35
N VAL A 189 -8.96 -17.67 7.29
CA VAL A 189 -10.36 -17.30 7.07
C VAL A 189 -10.48 -16.04 6.21
N GLU A 190 -9.54 -15.10 6.36
CA GLU A 190 -9.49 -13.89 5.54
C GLU A 190 -9.14 -14.23 4.07
N LEU A 191 -8.23 -15.18 3.86
CA LEU A 191 -7.89 -15.65 2.52
C LEU A 191 -9.05 -16.38 1.82
N LEU A 192 -9.86 -17.16 2.55
CA LEU A 192 -11.00 -17.89 1.97
C LEU A 192 -12.12 -16.95 1.51
N GLY A 193 -12.28 -15.79 2.15
CA GLY A 193 -13.23 -14.75 1.74
C GLY A 193 -12.72 -13.88 0.57
N ALA A 194 -11.42 -13.57 0.56
CA ALA A 194 -10.82 -12.73 -0.48
C ALA A 194 -10.56 -13.47 -1.81
N LEU A 195 -10.32 -14.78 -1.77
CA LEU A 195 -10.00 -15.60 -2.94
C LEU A 195 -11.08 -15.59 -4.05
N PRO A 196 -12.40 -15.77 -3.78
CA PRO A 196 -13.41 -15.69 -4.83
C PRO A 196 -13.52 -14.29 -5.43
N VAL A 197 -13.35 -13.23 -4.63
CA VAL A 197 -13.35 -11.84 -5.11
C VAL A 197 -12.13 -11.58 -6.01
N LEU A 198 -10.95 -12.05 -5.58
CA LEU A 198 -9.72 -11.95 -6.38
C LEU A 198 -9.84 -12.70 -7.71
N LEU A 199 -10.38 -13.93 -7.69
CA LEU A 199 -10.64 -14.70 -8.92
C LEU A 199 -11.62 -13.99 -9.84
N LEU A 200 -12.68 -13.37 -9.31
CA LEU A 200 -13.64 -12.60 -10.11
C LEU A 200 -12.98 -11.38 -10.75
N VAL A 201 -12.13 -10.65 -10.01
CA VAL A 201 -11.36 -9.52 -10.55
C VAL A 201 -10.40 -10.00 -11.65
N LEU A 202 -9.66 -11.08 -11.42
CA LEU A 202 -8.75 -11.65 -12.41
C LEU A 202 -9.47 -12.12 -13.66
N LEU A 203 -10.62 -12.80 -13.51
CA LEU A 203 -11.46 -13.20 -14.65
C LEU A 203 -11.99 -11.99 -15.42
N THR A 204 -12.37 -10.92 -14.74
CA THR A 204 -12.83 -9.68 -15.39
C THR A 204 -11.70 -9.03 -16.20
N LEU A 205 -10.51 -8.92 -15.61
CA LEU A 205 -9.34 -8.39 -16.31
C LEU A 205 -8.95 -9.25 -17.51
N ALA A 206 -8.97 -10.57 -17.35
CA ALA A 206 -8.67 -11.50 -18.43
C ALA A 206 -9.74 -11.43 -19.55
N GLN A 207 -11.01 -11.21 -19.21
CA GLN A 207 -12.09 -11.02 -20.18
C GLN A 207 -11.92 -9.71 -20.96
N LEU A 208 -11.51 -8.62 -20.30
CA LEU A 208 -11.19 -7.35 -20.96
C LEU A 208 -9.99 -7.49 -21.91
N ALA A 209 -8.97 -8.26 -21.52
CA ALA A 209 -7.83 -8.56 -22.39
C ALA A 209 -8.26 -9.39 -23.61
N ALA A 210 -9.08 -10.41 -23.42
CA ALA A 210 -9.63 -11.23 -24.51
C ALA A 210 -10.48 -10.39 -25.49
N ALA A 211 -11.34 -9.51 -24.97
CA ALA A 211 -12.13 -8.58 -25.78
C ALA A 211 -11.26 -7.62 -26.58
N SER A 212 -10.23 -7.06 -25.94
CA SER A 212 -9.28 -6.13 -26.59
C SER A 212 -8.50 -6.81 -27.71
N LEU A 213 -8.03 -8.04 -27.49
CA LEU A 213 -7.32 -8.81 -28.50
C LEU A 213 -8.23 -9.18 -29.68
N THR A 214 -9.48 -9.54 -29.39
CA THR A 214 -10.51 -9.81 -30.41
C THR A 214 -10.78 -8.55 -31.24
N TYR A 215 -10.84 -7.37 -30.62
CA TYR A 215 -10.99 -6.10 -31.32
C TYR A 215 -9.82 -5.82 -32.27
N VAL A 216 -8.57 -6.06 -31.84
CA VAL A 216 -7.38 -5.89 -32.68
C VAL A 216 -7.43 -6.84 -33.87
N TRP A 217 -7.76 -8.11 -33.66
CA TRP A 217 -7.88 -9.10 -34.74
C TRP A 217 -9.02 -8.79 -35.72
N ALA A 218 -10.18 -8.38 -35.22
CA ALA A 218 -11.30 -7.93 -36.07
C ALA A 218 -10.90 -6.72 -36.93
N GLY A 219 -10.09 -5.80 -36.37
CA GLY A 219 -9.52 -4.68 -37.11
C GLY A 219 -8.58 -5.11 -38.25
N HIS A 220 -7.70 -6.09 -38.01
CA HIS A 220 -6.79 -6.63 -39.03
C HIS A 220 -7.56 -7.38 -40.13
N GLY A 221 -8.54 -8.20 -39.76
CA GLY A 221 -9.42 -8.88 -40.71
C GLY A 221 -10.22 -7.89 -41.56
N ALA A 222 -10.81 -6.85 -40.94
CA ALA A 222 -11.55 -5.82 -41.66
C ALA A 222 -10.67 -5.05 -42.66
N ALA A 223 -9.42 -4.76 -42.29
CA ALA A 223 -8.47 -4.09 -43.19
C ALA A 223 -8.07 -4.99 -44.37
N ALA A 224 -7.86 -6.30 -44.14
CA ALA A 224 -7.57 -7.26 -45.20
C ALA A 224 -8.76 -7.42 -46.16
N ALA A 225 -9.97 -7.59 -45.62
CA ALA A 225 -11.19 -7.66 -46.43
C ALA A 225 -11.47 -6.37 -47.21
N ALA A 226 -11.15 -5.20 -46.65
CA ALA A 226 -11.29 -3.92 -47.34
C ALA A 226 -10.32 -3.76 -48.51
N ARG A 227 -9.08 -4.26 -48.41
CA ARG A 227 -8.13 -4.27 -49.53
C ARG A 227 -8.61 -5.16 -50.66
N GLU A 228 -9.11 -6.35 -50.34
CA GLU A 228 -9.62 -7.27 -51.35
C GLU A 228 -10.88 -6.72 -52.03
N ALA A 229 -11.78 -6.11 -51.26
CA ALA A 229 -12.97 -5.45 -51.80
C ALA A 229 -12.66 -4.23 -52.68
N ALA A 230 -11.47 -3.63 -52.57
CA ALA A 230 -11.03 -2.57 -53.46
C ALA A 230 -10.57 -3.10 -54.84
N VAL A 231 -10.03 -4.32 -54.89
CA VAL A 231 -9.52 -4.95 -56.13
C VAL A 231 -10.62 -5.72 -56.86
N ALA A 232 -11.41 -6.49 -56.11
CA ALA A 232 -12.54 -7.27 -56.62
C ALA A 232 -13.80 -6.94 -55.80
N PRO A 233 -14.50 -5.85 -56.15
CA PRO A 233 -15.74 -5.50 -55.49
C PRO A 233 -16.73 -6.69 -55.58
N TYR A 234 -17.33 -7.06 -54.44
CA TYR A 234 -18.36 -8.10 -54.31
C TYR A 234 -17.88 -9.57 -54.29
N ASP A 235 -16.57 -9.85 -54.34
CA ASP A 235 -16.08 -11.21 -54.10
C ASP A 235 -15.94 -11.49 -52.59
N ILE A 236 -17.02 -11.99 -51.99
CA ILE A 236 -17.08 -12.35 -50.57
C ILE A 236 -16.14 -13.53 -50.26
N ALA A 237 -15.93 -14.45 -51.22
CA ALA A 237 -15.09 -15.63 -51.00
C ALA A 237 -13.62 -15.24 -50.95
N ALA A 238 -13.17 -14.33 -51.83
CA ALA A 238 -11.85 -13.73 -51.80
C ALA A 238 -11.63 -12.91 -50.52
N ALA A 239 -12.59 -12.06 -50.13
CA ALA A 239 -12.50 -11.28 -48.89
C ALA A 239 -12.42 -12.16 -47.64
N GLN A 240 -13.15 -13.28 -47.60
CA GLN A 240 -13.05 -14.27 -46.51
C GLN A 240 -11.74 -15.06 -46.53
N ALA A 241 -11.15 -15.30 -47.69
CA ALA A 241 -9.82 -15.92 -47.78
C ALA A 241 -8.73 -14.98 -47.23
N ALA A 242 -8.79 -13.69 -47.58
CA ALA A 242 -7.88 -12.66 -47.08
C ALA A 242 -7.97 -12.50 -45.54
N VAL A 243 -9.17 -12.58 -44.96
CA VAL A 243 -9.34 -12.57 -43.49
C VAL A 243 -8.72 -13.81 -42.83
N ARG A 244 -8.87 -14.99 -43.44
CA ARG A 244 -8.29 -16.24 -42.94
C ARG A 244 -6.77 -16.26 -42.97
N GLU A 245 -6.17 -15.52 -43.91
CA GLU A 245 -4.72 -15.35 -43.98
C GLU A 245 -4.21 -14.31 -42.98
N ALA A 246 -4.98 -13.24 -42.73
CA ALA A 246 -4.56 -12.13 -41.89
C ALA A 246 -4.72 -12.34 -40.37
N VAL A 247 -5.43 -13.39 -39.93
CA VAL A 247 -5.80 -13.62 -38.53
C VAL A 247 -5.53 -15.08 -38.13
N PRO A 248 -5.17 -15.39 -36.87
CA PRO A 248 -4.98 -16.77 -36.42
C PRO A 248 -6.17 -17.69 -36.72
N SER A 249 -5.89 -18.93 -37.12
CA SER A 249 -6.90 -19.92 -37.54
C SER A 249 -7.95 -20.23 -36.47
N SER A 250 -7.60 -20.09 -35.19
CA SER A 250 -8.50 -20.26 -34.03
C SER A 250 -9.55 -19.16 -33.87
N VAL A 251 -9.47 -18.07 -34.64
CA VAL A 251 -10.43 -16.96 -34.59
C VAL A 251 -11.02 -16.71 -35.97
N ALA A 252 -10.24 -16.94 -37.03
CA ALA A 252 -10.71 -16.76 -38.40
C ALA A 252 -11.98 -17.56 -38.73
N HIS A 253 -12.18 -18.73 -38.13
CA HIS A 253 -13.36 -19.57 -38.37
C HIS A 253 -14.65 -19.04 -37.71
N THR A 254 -14.55 -18.15 -36.74
CA THR A 254 -15.71 -17.51 -36.08
C THR A 254 -16.01 -16.11 -36.63
N MET A 255 -15.18 -15.61 -37.56
CA MET A 255 -15.36 -14.29 -38.17
C MET A 255 -16.30 -14.36 -39.38
N HIS A 256 -17.36 -13.56 -39.34
CA HIS A 256 -18.28 -13.42 -40.47
C HIS A 256 -18.08 -12.07 -41.17
N VAL A 257 -17.73 -12.12 -42.46
CA VAL A 257 -17.57 -10.95 -43.32
C VAL A 257 -18.86 -10.72 -44.10
N THR A 258 -19.37 -9.49 -44.08
CA THR A 258 -20.50 -9.05 -44.91
C THR A 258 -20.07 -7.83 -45.70
N ILE A 259 -20.28 -7.87 -47.02
CA ILE A 259 -20.02 -6.73 -47.92
C ILE A 259 -21.38 -6.12 -48.27
N THR A 260 -21.56 -4.84 -47.96
CA THR A 260 -22.81 -4.09 -48.23
C THR A 260 -22.53 -2.94 -49.20
N ARG A 261 -23.36 -2.80 -50.24
CA ARG A 261 -23.32 -1.65 -51.16
C ARG A 261 -24.02 -0.46 -50.51
N ASN A 262 -23.30 0.63 -50.26
CA ASN A 262 -23.88 1.85 -49.71
C ASN A 262 -24.04 2.89 -50.82
N GLY A 263 -25.30 3.18 -51.18
CA GLY A 263 -25.65 4.26 -52.12
C GLY A 263 -25.53 3.87 -53.59
N ALA A 264 -26.61 4.07 -54.36
CA ALA A 264 -26.67 3.77 -55.78
C ALA A 264 -25.87 4.76 -56.69
N ALA A 265 -25.20 5.75 -56.10
CA ALA A 265 -24.60 6.88 -56.85
C ALA A 265 -23.14 7.24 -56.50
N SER A 266 -22.49 6.58 -55.52
CA SER A 266 -21.15 7.01 -55.03
C SER A 266 -20.03 5.97 -55.05
N GLY A 267 -20.24 4.76 -55.58
CA GLY A 267 -19.15 3.76 -55.67
C GLY A 267 -18.60 3.30 -54.31
N GLU A 268 -19.34 3.47 -53.22
CA GLU A 268 -18.87 3.11 -51.88
C GLU A 268 -19.25 1.67 -51.50
N VAL A 269 -18.25 0.87 -51.16
CA VAL A 269 -18.39 -0.50 -50.67
C VAL A 269 -18.09 -0.52 -49.17
N GLY A 270 -19.06 -0.92 -48.35
CA GLY A 270 -18.89 -1.11 -46.91
C GLY A 270 -18.54 -2.56 -46.59
N VAL A 271 -17.46 -2.78 -45.83
CA VAL A 271 -17.03 -4.09 -45.33
C VAL A 271 -17.27 -4.15 -43.83
N ARG A 272 -18.08 -5.13 -43.40
CA ARG A 272 -18.39 -5.37 -42.00
C ARG A 272 -17.87 -6.73 -41.58
N VAL A 273 -17.06 -6.76 -40.52
CA VAL A 273 -16.57 -8.00 -39.90
C VAL A 273 -17.20 -8.13 -38.52
N ARG A 274 -17.83 -9.28 -38.27
CA ARG A 274 -18.39 -9.67 -36.97
C ARG A 274 -17.55 -10.77 -36.35
N THR A 275 -17.22 -10.62 -35.07
CA THR A 275 -16.45 -11.63 -34.33
C THR A 275 -17.01 -11.76 -32.91
N PRO A 276 -17.36 -12.98 -32.46
CA PRO A 276 -17.77 -13.23 -31.09
C PRO A 276 -16.58 -13.13 -30.14
N VAL A 277 -16.77 -12.51 -28.97
CA VAL A 277 -15.70 -12.42 -27.95
C VAL A 277 -15.60 -13.75 -27.20
N PRO A 278 -14.44 -14.41 -27.12
CA PRO A 278 -14.32 -15.65 -26.37
C PRO A 278 -14.53 -15.40 -24.87
N LEU A 279 -15.39 -16.21 -24.23
CA LEU A 279 -15.55 -16.23 -22.78
C LEU A 279 -14.51 -17.16 -22.16
N LEU A 280 -13.94 -16.73 -21.03
CA LEU A 280 -12.95 -17.53 -20.29
C LEU A 280 -13.58 -18.65 -19.44
N LEU A 281 -14.90 -18.63 -19.26
CA LEU A 281 -15.64 -19.73 -18.62
C LEU A 281 -16.04 -20.76 -19.68
N PRO A 282 -15.45 -21.97 -19.68
CA PRO A 282 -15.75 -22.99 -20.67
C PRO A 282 -17.21 -23.46 -20.54
N GLY A 283 -17.98 -23.41 -21.63
CA GLY A 283 -19.36 -23.89 -21.69
C GLY A 283 -20.46 -22.81 -21.69
N LEU A 284 -20.11 -21.54 -21.44
CA LEU A 284 -21.01 -20.41 -21.65
C LEU A 284 -20.77 -19.85 -23.05
N GLY A 285 -21.80 -19.86 -23.91
CA GLY A 285 -21.74 -19.20 -25.22
C GLY A 285 -21.53 -17.69 -25.06
N SER A 286 -20.76 -17.08 -25.95
CA SER A 286 -20.51 -15.63 -25.89
C SER A 286 -21.79 -14.85 -26.15
N PRO A 287 -22.24 -13.97 -25.23
CA PRO A 287 -23.39 -13.11 -25.46
C PRO A 287 -23.02 -11.82 -26.20
N TRP A 288 -21.74 -11.59 -26.51
CA TRP A 288 -21.24 -10.30 -27.02
C TRP A 288 -20.45 -10.46 -28.32
N ASP A 289 -20.96 -9.84 -29.37
CA ASP A 289 -20.30 -9.74 -30.67
C ASP A 289 -19.70 -8.35 -30.87
N ILE A 290 -18.46 -8.32 -31.34
CA ILE A 290 -17.82 -7.08 -31.80
C ILE A 290 -18.04 -6.96 -33.30
N THR A 291 -18.60 -5.82 -33.73
CA THR A 291 -18.77 -5.47 -35.14
C THR A 291 -17.83 -4.34 -35.51
N VAL A 292 -16.98 -4.54 -36.52
CA VAL A 292 -16.11 -3.50 -37.09
C VAL A 292 -16.57 -3.20 -38.51
N ASP A 293 -16.82 -1.93 -38.81
CA ASP A 293 -17.26 -1.45 -40.12
C ASP A 293 -16.15 -0.60 -40.77
N ARG A 294 -15.86 -0.85 -42.05
CA ARG A 294 -14.86 -0.11 -42.84
C ARG A 294 -15.46 0.24 -44.20
N ARG A 295 -15.34 1.50 -44.61
CA ARG A 295 -15.78 1.97 -45.93
C ARG A 295 -14.60 2.03 -46.89
N VAL A 296 -14.84 1.58 -48.11
CA VAL A 296 -13.90 1.61 -49.23
C VAL A 296 -14.58 2.38 -50.36
N VAL A 297 -13.90 3.39 -50.89
CA VAL A 297 -14.33 4.14 -52.08
C VAL A 297 -13.63 3.47 -53.26
N THR A 298 -14.38 2.92 -54.22
CA THR A 298 -13.79 2.42 -55.46
C THR A 298 -13.63 3.60 -56.42
N GLU A 299 -12.39 3.95 -56.76
CA GLU A 299 -12.14 4.86 -57.88
C GLU A 299 -12.44 4.13 -59.21
N PRO A 300 -13.02 4.83 -60.20
CA PRO A 300 -13.47 4.25 -61.47
C PRO A 300 -12.34 3.82 -62.40
#